data_AF-A0AAN8GID6-F1
#
_entry.id   AF-A0AAN8GID6-F1
#
_cell.length_a   1.000
_cell.length_b   1.000
_cell.length_c   1.000
_cell.angle_alpha   90.00
_cell.angle_beta   90.00
_cell.angle_gamma   90.00
#
_symmetry.space_group_name_H-M   'P 1'
#
loop_
_entity.id
_entity.type
_entity.pdbx_description
1 polymer ?
#
loop_
_entity_poly.entity_id
_entity_poly.type
_entity_poly.pdbx_seq_one_letter_code
_entity_poly.pdbx_strand_id
1 'polypeptide(L)'
;MLTCPDEHLLDNEAEYVHWLVGNIPGGSVQEGEELCHYLPPFPPKGTGFHRYVYLLFKQEVRIDFQEDVRTSPCLSLAERSFKTLDFYRKHQDAMTPAGLSFFQSQWDESVSDTFHNSLNMREPVFEFIRPPVYHPPQVKYPHRQPLRYLDRYRNGKEHTYGIY
;
A
#
# COMPACT_ATOMS: atom_id res chain seq x y z
N MET A 1 13.17 3.67 11.26
CA MET A 1 12.66 2.81 10.16
C MET A 1 11.54 3.53 9.42
N LEU A 2 11.31 3.18 8.16
CA LEU A 2 10.27 3.71 7.28
C LEU A 2 9.39 2.56 6.77
N THR A 3 8.10 2.64 7.03
CA THR A 3 7.11 1.63 6.63
C THR A 3 5.90 2.25 5.96
N CYS A 4 5.27 1.49 5.07
CA CYS A 4 4.01 1.86 4.43
C CYS A 4 2.96 0.76 4.68
N PRO A 5 1.91 1.03 5.47
CA PRO A 5 0.86 0.07 5.77
C PRO A 5 -0.19 -0.06 4.66
N ASP A 6 -0.23 0.88 3.71
CA ASP A 6 -1.27 0.95 2.68
C ASP A 6 -0.81 0.36 1.33
N GLU A 7 0.47 0.02 1.16
CA GLU A 7 1.09 -0.29 -0.14
C GLU A 7 1.17 -1.78 -0.48
N HIS A 8 0.86 -2.65 0.47
CA HIS A 8 1.02 -4.07 0.27
C HIS A 8 0.00 -4.63 -0.74
N LEU A 9 0.48 -5.25 -1.82
CA LEU A 9 -0.35 -5.60 -2.98
C LEU A 9 -1.16 -6.90 -2.83
N LEU A 10 -0.79 -7.76 -1.87
CA LEU A 10 -1.33 -9.13 -1.74
C LEU A 10 -2.09 -9.34 -0.42
N ASP A 11 -1.44 -9.02 0.70
CA ASP A 11 -1.99 -9.07 2.05
C ASP A 11 -2.40 -7.66 2.52
N ASN A 12 -3.58 -7.55 3.13
CA ASN A 12 -4.12 -6.29 3.66
C ASN A 12 -3.63 -5.98 5.07
N GLU A 13 -3.07 -6.97 5.78
CA GLU A 13 -2.56 -6.80 7.16
C GLU A 13 -1.03 -6.67 7.21
N ALA A 14 -0.37 -6.72 6.06
CA ALA A 14 1.08 -6.59 5.95
C ALA A 14 1.45 -5.20 5.44
N GLU A 15 2.68 -4.79 5.77
CA GLU A 15 3.25 -3.51 5.40
C GLU A 15 4.50 -3.76 4.54
N TYR A 16 4.93 -2.77 3.78
CA TYR A 16 6.28 -2.80 3.19
C TYR A 16 7.25 -1.97 4.01
N VAL A 17 8.43 -2.54 4.29
CA VAL A 17 9.56 -1.78 4.82
C VAL A 17 10.32 -1.13 3.68
N HIS A 18 10.40 0.19 3.71
CA HIS A 18 11.17 0.97 2.74
C HIS A 18 12.60 1.18 3.20
N TRP A 19 12.80 1.35 4.50
CA TRP A 19 14.14 1.58 5.06
C TRP A 19 14.23 1.15 6.52
N LEU A 20 15.28 0.42 6.87
CA LEU A 20 15.50 -0.07 8.22
C LEU A 20 16.98 0.07 8.57
N VAL A 21 17.25 0.86 9.61
CA VAL A 21 18.60 1.06 10.16
C VAL A 21 18.52 0.82 11.66
N GLY A 22 19.40 -0.03 12.17
CA GLY A 22 19.52 -0.38 13.58
C GLY A 22 20.84 0.13 14.18
N ASN A 23 20.97 0.04 15.50
CA ASN A 23 22.22 0.29 16.23
C ASN A 23 22.87 1.65 15.91
N ILE A 24 22.06 2.70 15.74
CA ILE A 24 22.52 4.05 15.42
C ILE A 24 23.25 4.65 16.63
N PRO A 25 24.55 5.02 16.54
CA PRO A 25 25.26 5.64 17.64
C PRO A 25 24.82 7.10 17.80
N GLY A 26 24.02 7.36 18.84
CA GLY A 26 23.52 8.71 19.14
C GLY A 26 22.60 9.23 18.05
N GLY A 27 23.08 10.21 17.28
CA GLY A 27 22.35 10.83 16.15
C GLY A 27 22.96 10.54 14.78
N SER A 28 24.05 9.77 14.71
CA SER A 28 24.80 9.54 13.48
C SER A 28 24.20 8.40 12.66
N VAL A 29 23.13 8.68 11.91
CA VAL A 29 22.40 7.67 11.11
C VAL A 29 23.31 6.90 10.13
N GLN A 30 24.34 7.56 9.60
CA GLN A 30 25.30 6.97 8.65
C GLN A 30 26.20 5.88 9.27
N GLU A 31 26.38 5.90 10.59
CA GLU A 31 27.17 4.91 11.32
C GLU A 31 26.33 3.75 11.84
N GLY A 32 25.01 3.80 11.63
CA GLY A 32 24.10 2.71 11.96
C GLY A 32 24.24 1.52 11.02
N GLU A 33 23.75 0.37 11.48
CA GLU A 33 23.72 -0.85 10.67
C GLU A 33 22.49 -0.81 9.77
N GLU A 34 22.71 -0.74 8.45
CA GLU A 34 21.62 -0.79 7.47
C GLU A 34 21.10 -2.23 7.31
N LEU A 35 19.92 -2.48 7.87
CA LEU A 35 19.26 -3.80 7.84
C LEU A 35 18.42 -3.96 6.57
N CYS A 36 17.87 -2.86 6.04
CA CYS A 36 17.15 -2.84 4.79
C CYS A 36 17.43 -1.53 4.06
N HIS A 37 17.96 -1.63 2.84
CA HIS A 37 18.29 -0.48 2.03
C HIS A 37 17.07 0.35 1.66
N TYR A 38 17.27 1.67 1.53
CA TYR A 38 16.20 2.60 1.17
C TYR A 38 15.60 2.27 -0.21
N LEU A 39 14.29 2.07 -0.24
CA LEU A 39 13.50 2.00 -1.46
C LEU A 39 12.54 3.20 -1.51
N PRO A 40 12.55 3.99 -2.60
CA PRO A 40 11.62 5.09 -2.76
C PRO A 40 10.16 4.64 -2.60
N PRO A 41 9.25 5.49 -2.12
CA PRO A 41 7.81 5.27 -2.22
C PRO A 41 7.37 4.91 -3.64
N PHE A 42 6.55 3.87 -3.83
CA PHE A 42 6.01 3.48 -5.13
C PHE A 42 4.48 3.27 -5.09
N PRO A 43 3.69 4.25 -4.62
CA PRO A 43 2.23 4.11 -4.49
C PRO A 43 1.59 3.77 -5.85
N PRO A 44 0.90 2.62 -5.98
CA PRO A 44 0.34 2.19 -7.27
C PRO A 44 -0.69 3.18 -7.81
N LYS A 45 -0.84 3.20 -9.14
CA LYS A 45 -1.79 4.10 -9.78
C LYS A 45 -3.22 3.75 -9.40
N GLY A 46 -3.98 4.73 -8.94
CA GLY A 46 -5.42 4.60 -8.65
C GLY A 46 -5.77 4.05 -7.26
N THR A 47 -4.80 3.82 -6.39
CA THR A 47 -5.03 3.46 -4.97
C THR A 47 -5.24 4.67 -4.06
N GLY A 48 -4.89 5.87 -4.53
CA GLY A 48 -5.08 7.12 -3.79
C GLY A 48 -3.83 7.54 -3.03
N PHE A 49 -4.00 8.02 -1.79
CA PHE A 49 -2.90 8.50 -0.95
C PHE A 49 -2.45 7.40 0.01
N HIS A 50 -1.15 7.13 0.01
CA HIS A 50 -0.51 6.16 0.91
C HIS A 50 0.24 6.89 2.02
N ARG A 51 0.22 6.34 3.23
CA ARG A 51 0.87 6.94 4.40
C ARG A 51 2.22 6.28 4.64
N TYR A 52 3.29 7.06 4.58
CA TYR A 52 4.64 6.60 4.87
C TYR A 52 5.03 7.06 6.27
N VAL A 53 5.40 6.11 7.13
CA VAL A 53 5.61 6.35 8.54
C VAL A 53 7.07 6.10 8.92
N TYR A 54 7.73 7.13 9.43
CA TYR A 54 9.01 7.05 10.11
C TYR A 54 8.80 6.76 11.61
N LEU A 55 9.30 5.61 12.03
CA LEU A 55 9.34 5.21 13.44
C LEU A 55 10.77 5.27 13.96
N LEU A 56 10.96 5.96 15.08
CA LEU A 56 12.23 6.01 15.81
C LEU A 56 12.10 5.23 17.10
N PHE A 57 12.89 4.17 17.24
CA PHE A 57 13.01 3.39 18.46
C PHE A 57 14.29 3.77 19.18
N LYS A 58 14.17 4.02 20.49
CA LYS A 58 15.31 4.16 21.39
C LYS A 58 15.73 2.78 21.86
N GLN A 59 17.00 2.44 21.65
CA GLN A 59 17.60 1.19 22.07
C GLN A 59 18.33 1.40 23.40
N GLU A 60 18.08 0.56 24.40
CA GLU A 60 18.80 0.62 25.69
C GLU A 60 20.14 -0.12 25.63
N VAL A 61 20.20 -1.18 24.82
CA VAL A 61 21.37 -2.02 24.58
C VAL A 61 21.52 -2.23 23.08
N ARG A 62 22.74 -2.55 22.62
CA ARG A 62 22.95 -3.00 21.23
C ARG A 62 22.19 -4.31 20.99
N ILE A 63 21.40 -4.35 19.92
CA ILE A 63 20.56 -5.51 19.57
C ILE A 63 21.16 -6.20 18.36
N ASP A 64 21.13 -7.53 18.35
CA ASP A 64 21.50 -8.32 17.18
C ASP A 64 20.28 -8.50 16.26
N PHE A 65 20.36 -7.96 15.05
CA PHE A 65 19.25 -7.95 14.08
C PHE A 65 19.42 -8.98 12.95
N GLN A 66 20.27 -10.00 13.12
CA GLN A 66 20.57 -10.98 12.06
C GLN A 66 19.34 -11.60 11.37
N GLU A 67 18.23 -11.81 12.09
CA GLU A 67 16.99 -12.34 11.51
C GLU A 67 16.25 -11.34 10.60
N ASP A 68 16.40 -10.04 10.87
CA ASP A 68 15.67 -8.97 10.18
C ASP A 68 16.52 -8.30 9.08
N VAL A 69 17.80 -8.67 8.98
CA VAL A 69 18.70 -8.24 7.90
C VAL A 69 18.19 -8.79 6.57
N ARG A 70 18.04 -7.87 5.62
CA ARG A 70 17.71 -8.18 4.23
C ARG A 70 18.97 -8.02 3.38
N THR A 71 19.14 -8.90 2.41
CA THR A 71 20.25 -8.83 1.46
C THR A 71 20.17 -7.53 0.66
N SER A 72 21.26 -6.76 0.59
CA SER A 72 21.32 -5.55 -0.23
C SER A 72 21.79 -5.88 -1.67
N PRO A 73 21.08 -5.49 -2.74
CA PRO A 73 19.80 -4.78 -2.78
C PRO A 73 18.57 -5.72 -2.77
N CYS A 74 17.79 -5.65 -1.69
CA CYS A 74 16.46 -6.25 -1.53
C CYS A 74 15.39 -5.57 -2.42
N LEU A 75 15.29 -6.00 -3.67
CA LEU A 75 14.27 -5.52 -4.62
C LEU A 75 13.02 -6.42 -4.63
N SER A 76 13.06 -7.52 -3.88
CA SER A 76 11.93 -8.44 -3.75
C SER A 76 10.88 -7.90 -2.78
N LEU A 77 9.65 -7.70 -3.27
CA LEU A 77 8.52 -7.29 -2.43
C LEU A 77 8.18 -8.31 -1.35
N ALA A 78 8.43 -9.61 -1.59
CA ALA A 78 8.17 -10.66 -0.61
C ALA A 78 9.09 -10.53 0.62
N GLU A 79 10.36 -10.22 0.39
CA GLU A 79 11.34 -9.99 1.46
C GLU A 79 11.06 -8.67 2.20
N ARG A 80 10.51 -7.67 1.50
CA ARG A 80 10.10 -6.39 2.09
C ARG A 80 8.77 -6.46 2.85
N SER A 81 8.02 -7.55 2.73
CA SER A 81 6.82 -7.77 3.54
C SER A 81 7.20 -7.78 5.02
N PHE A 82 6.51 -6.97 5.81
CA PHE A 82 6.89 -6.67 7.17
C PHE A 82 5.67 -6.37 8.02
N LYS A 83 5.75 -6.72 9.31
CA LYS A 83 4.74 -6.39 10.31
C LYS A 83 5.44 -5.72 11.48
N THR A 84 5.30 -4.40 11.58
CA THR A 84 5.95 -3.58 12.61
C THR A 84 5.65 -4.04 14.03
N LEU A 85 4.41 -4.49 14.25
CA LEU A 85 3.96 -4.95 15.54
C LEU A 85 4.66 -6.25 15.99
N ASP A 86 4.91 -7.19 15.07
CA ASP A 86 5.63 -8.42 15.39
C ASP A 86 7.13 -8.16 15.60
N PHE A 87 7.71 -7.27 14.81
CA PHE A 87 9.08 -6.81 15.00
C PHE A 87 9.30 -6.14 16.36
N TYR A 88 8.37 -5.28 16.79
CA TYR A 88 8.41 -4.65 18.10
C TYR A 88 8.26 -5.67 19.23
N ARG A 89 7.32 -6.62 19.11
CA ARG A 89 7.13 -7.68 20.12
C ARG A 89 8.38 -8.52 20.37
N LYS A 90 9.16 -8.81 19.33
CA LYS A 90 10.43 -9.55 19.46
C LYS A 90 11.49 -8.80 20.30
N HIS A 91 11.46 -7.47 20.26
CA HIS A 91 12.53 -6.62 20.80
C HIS A 91 12.05 -5.63 21.88
N GLN A 92 10.85 -5.81 22.40
CA GLN A 92 10.19 -4.88 23.33
C GLN A 92 10.99 -4.64 24.62
N ASP A 93 11.78 -5.62 25.05
CA ASP A 93 12.58 -5.53 26.28
C ASP A 93 13.79 -4.59 26.14
N ALA A 94 14.26 -4.37 24.91
CA ALA A 94 15.45 -3.57 24.62
C ALA A 94 15.17 -2.31 23.78
N MET A 95 13.95 -2.17 23.24
CA MET A 95 13.54 -1.04 22.41
C MET A 95 12.27 -0.38 22.93
N THR A 96 12.28 0.95 22.98
CA THR A 96 11.10 1.77 23.29
C THR A 96 10.81 2.74 22.14
N PRO A 97 9.56 2.86 21.65
CA PRO A 97 9.22 3.86 20.64
C PRO A 97 9.41 5.27 21.22
N ALA A 98 10.25 6.08 20.55
CA ALA A 98 10.63 7.41 21.02
C ALA A 98 10.12 8.53 20.10
N GLY A 99 9.98 8.27 18.81
CA GLY A 99 9.56 9.27 17.84
C GLY A 99 8.73 8.70 16.70
N LEU A 100 7.87 9.56 16.16
CA LEU A 100 6.99 9.27 15.03
C LEU A 100 6.98 10.49 14.11
N SER A 101 7.14 10.26 12.82
CA SER A 101 6.87 11.25 11.78
C SER A 101 6.22 10.52 10.62
N PHE A 102 5.37 11.17 9.85
CA PHE A 102 4.77 10.55 8.67
C PHE A 102 4.50 11.58 7.58
N PHE A 103 4.40 11.09 6.35
CA PHE A 103 4.00 11.88 5.20
C PHE A 103 3.04 11.07 4.33
N GLN A 104 2.38 11.76 3.39
CA GLN A 104 1.52 11.13 2.41
C GLN A 104 2.16 11.26 1.03
N SER A 105 2.09 10.18 0.26
CA SER A 105 2.46 10.19 -1.16
C SER A 105 1.33 9.67 -2.01
N GLN A 106 1.28 10.14 -3.25
CA GLN A 106 0.39 9.65 -4.28
C GLN A 106 1.23 9.22 -5.49
N TRP A 107 0.60 8.49 -6.41
CA TRP A 107 1.23 8.12 -7.66
C TRP A 107 1.74 9.34 -8.45
N ASP A 108 2.95 9.20 -8.99
CA ASP A 108 3.58 10.11 -9.95
C ASP A 108 4.29 9.32 -11.06
N GLU A 109 4.89 10.01 -12.03
CA GLU A 109 5.59 9.36 -13.15
C GLU A 109 6.84 8.57 -12.70
N SER A 110 7.47 8.96 -11.57
CA SER A 110 8.66 8.28 -11.05
C SER A 110 8.36 6.89 -10.47
N VAL A 111 7.10 6.67 -10.07
CA VAL A 111 6.63 5.35 -9.62
C VAL A 111 6.71 4.32 -10.76
N SER A 112 6.32 4.70 -11.98
CA SER A 112 6.41 3.81 -13.15
C SER A 112 7.86 3.39 -13.42
N ASP A 113 8.81 4.33 -13.31
CA ASP A 113 10.24 4.03 -13.43
C ASP A 113 10.73 3.08 -12.33
N THR A 114 10.22 3.23 -11.11
CA THR A 114 10.57 2.36 -9.99
C THR A 114 10.08 0.92 -10.20
N PHE A 115 8.84 0.74 -10.69
CA PHE A 115 8.32 -0.59 -11.01
C PHE A 115 9.09 -1.28 -12.14
N HIS A 116 9.41 -0.54 -13.21
CA HIS A 116 10.07 -1.11 -14.38
C HIS A 116 11.57 -1.33 -14.19
N ASN A 117 12.28 -0.36 -13.59
CA ASN A 117 13.74 -0.41 -13.48
C ASN A 117 14.21 -1.07 -12.17
N SER A 118 13.61 -0.71 -11.04
CA SER A 118 14.04 -1.22 -9.73
C SER A 118 13.41 -2.56 -9.41
N LEU A 119 12.09 -2.68 -9.52
CA LEU A 119 11.35 -3.90 -9.16
C LEU A 119 11.26 -4.92 -10.32
N ASN A 120 11.63 -4.51 -11.54
CA ASN A 120 11.54 -5.32 -12.76
C ASN A 120 10.18 -6.04 -12.92
N MET A 121 9.10 -5.31 -12.66
CA MET A 121 7.74 -5.82 -12.71
C MET A 121 6.81 -4.90 -13.49
N ARG A 122 5.62 -5.42 -13.82
CA ARG A 122 4.57 -4.61 -14.45
C ARG A 122 3.86 -3.79 -13.38
N GLU A 123 3.67 -2.51 -13.67
CA GLU A 123 2.93 -1.60 -12.79
C GLU A 123 1.46 -2.05 -12.68
N PRO A 124 0.96 -2.32 -11.46
CA PRO A 124 -0.46 -2.56 -11.25
C PRO A 124 -1.23 -1.23 -11.25
N VAL A 125 -2.35 -1.20 -11.98
CA VAL A 125 -3.25 -0.04 -12.04
C VAL A 125 -4.60 -0.44 -11.46
N PHE A 126 -5.07 0.35 -10.51
CA PHE A 126 -6.33 0.13 -9.82
C PHE A 126 -7.37 1.17 -10.24
N GLU A 127 -8.64 0.78 -10.17
CA GLU A 127 -9.77 1.67 -10.41
C GLU A 127 -10.78 1.50 -9.29
N PHE A 128 -11.32 2.62 -8.82
CA PHE A 128 -12.39 2.61 -7.84
C PHE A 128 -13.73 2.26 -8.50
N ILE A 129 -14.12 1.00 -8.39
CA ILE A 129 -15.42 0.53 -8.89
C ILE A 129 -16.50 0.87 -7.86
N ARG A 130 -17.40 1.78 -8.23
CA ARG A 130 -18.58 2.10 -7.43
C ARG A 130 -19.55 0.93 -7.42
N PRO A 131 -20.21 0.63 -6.28
CA PRO A 131 -21.25 -0.36 -6.26
C PRO A 131 -22.35 0.01 -7.27
N PRO A 132 -22.98 -0.99 -7.91
CA PRO A 132 -24.04 -0.72 -8.87
C PRO A 132 -25.17 0.05 -8.19
N VAL A 133 -25.74 1.00 -8.92
CA VAL A 133 -26.86 1.79 -8.43
C VAL A 133 -28.02 0.84 -8.12
N TYR A 134 -28.53 0.88 -6.89
CA TYR A 134 -29.70 0.09 -6.54
C TYR A 134 -30.91 0.56 -7.35
N HIS A 135 -31.56 -0.39 -7.99
CA HIS A 135 -32.86 -0.20 -8.63
C HIS A 135 -33.86 -1.15 -7.98
N PRO A 136 -35.05 -0.66 -7.55
CA PRO A 136 -36.08 -1.53 -7.03
C PRO A 136 -36.53 -2.52 -8.12
N PRO A 137 -37.10 -3.69 -7.76
CA PRO A 137 -37.60 -4.64 -8.74
C PRO A 137 -38.54 -3.97 -9.76
N GLN A 138 -38.36 -4.29 -11.03
CA GLN A 138 -39.17 -3.70 -12.10
C GLN A 138 -40.63 -4.13 -11.95
N VAL A 139 -41.56 -3.16 -11.98
CA VAL A 139 -43.00 -3.42 -11.91
C VAL A 139 -43.59 -3.30 -13.31
N LYS A 140 -44.52 -4.19 -13.66
CA LYS A 140 -45.19 -4.20 -14.97
C LYS A 140 -45.90 -2.88 -15.30
N TYR A 141 -46.54 -2.27 -14.30
CA TYR A 141 -47.25 -1.00 -14.43
C TYR A 141 -46.68 0.02 -13.44
N PRO A 142 -45.64 0.78 -13.81
CA PRO A 142 -44.99 1.73 -12.92
C PRO A 142 -45.83 3.03 -12.83
N HIS A 143 -46.90 2.97 -12.05
CA HIS A 143 -47.82 4.11 -11.87
C HIS A 143 -47.06 5.35 -11.35
N ARG A 144 -47.35 6.51 -11.96
CA ARG A 144 -46.78 7.83 -11.63
C ARG A 144 -45.25 7.94 -11.79
N GLN A 145 -44.60 6.98 -12.45
CA GLN A 145 -43.18 7.08 -12.80
C GLN A 145 -42.99 7.79 -14.14
N PRO A 146 -41.88 8.53 -14.33
CA PRO A 146 -41.55 9.15 -15.61
C PRO A 146 -41.14 8.11 -16.65
N LEU A 147 -41.19 8.46 -17.95
CA LEU A 147 -40.81 7.56 -19.06
C LEU A 147 -39.37 7.00 -18.93
N ARG A 148 -38.44 7.81 -18.38
CA ARG A 148 -37.04 7.41 -18.08
C ARG A 148 -36.93 6.26 -17.08
N TYR A 149 -38.02 5.84 -16.43
CA TYR A 149 -38.07 4.64 -15.61
C TYR A 149 -37.63 3.39 -16.39
N LEU A 150 -38.06 3.27 -17.65
CA LEU A 150 -37.72 2.10 -18.49
C LEU A 150 -36.23 2.05 -18.83
N ASP A 151 -35.54 3.19 -18.85
CA ASP A 151 -34.11 3.26 -19.14
C ASP A 151 -33.27 2.67 -18.00
N ARG A 152 -33.76 2.70 -16.74
CA ARG A 152 -33.08 2.12 -15.58
C ARG A 152 -32.86 0.60 -15.70
N TYR A 153 -33.72 -0.07 -16.46
CA TYR A 153 -33.70 -1.52 -16.67
C TYR A 153 -33.29 -1.89 -18.10
N ARG A 154 -32.89 -0.91 -18.92
CA ARG A 154 -32.40 -1.15 -20.27
C ARG A 154 -30.92 -1.54 -20.19
N ASN A 155 -30.56 -2.68 -20.79
CA ASN A 155 -29.17 -3.17 -20.86
C ASN A 155 -28.26 -2.37 -21.82
N GLY A 156 -28.54 -1.07 -22.04
CA GLY A 156 -27.69 -0.18 -22.84
C GLY A 156 -27.69 -0.41 -24.37
N LYS A 157 -28.52 -1.31 -24.91
CA LYS A 157 -28.61 -1.51 -26.38
C LYS A 157 -29.33 -0.31 -27.04
N GLU A 158 -28.73 0.26 -28.09
CA GLU A 158 -29.31 1.40 -28.84
C GLU A 158 -30.60 0.99 -29.58
N HIS A 159 -30.55 -0.11 -30.33
CA HIS A 159 -31.70 -0.67 -31.01
C HIS A 159 -31.75 -2.19 -30.83
N THR A 160 -32.95 -2.72 -30.67
CA THR A 160 -33.21 -4.16 -30.61
C THR A 160 -34.31 -4.52 -31.58
N TYR A 161 -33.96 -5.27 -32.63
CA TYR A 161 -34.89 -5.71 -33.67
C TYR A 161 -35.44 -7.14 -33.43
N GLY A 162 -34.87 -7.86 -32.47
CA GLY A 162 -35.37 -9.16 -32.04
C GLY A 162 -35.20 -10.22 -33.13
N ILE A 163 -36.31 -10.63 -33.73
CA ILE A 163 -36.36 -11.62 -34.83
C ILE A 163 -36.39 -10.99 -36.22
N TYR A 164 -36.41 -9.65 -36.30
CA TYR A 164 -36.35 -8.87 -37.53
C TYR A 164 -34.93 -8.38 -37.80
#